data_AF-A0A2D0JYT1-F1
#
_entry.id   AF-A0A2D0JYT1-F1
#
_cell.length_a   1.000
_cell.length_b   1.000
_cell.length_c   1.000
_cell.angle_alpha   90.00
_cell.angle_beta   90.00
_cell.angle_gamma   90.00
#
_symmetry.space_group_name_H-M   'P 1'
#
loop_
_entity.id
_entity.type
_entity.pdbx_description
1 polymer ?
#
loop_
_entity_poly.entity_id
_entity_poly.type
_entity_poly.pdbx_seq_one_letter_code
_entity_poly.pdbx_strand_id
1 'polypeptide(L)'
;MKSYLEQSDFAELIDKERIAAIGHSLGGWSVVELTGARFNSDLLVTDCKTNQILASCNILSELGIGKNEIIKAKLDGDLGDQRVKAIISLDLALTRGFSSQSLSMINIPTLVIAAGVDVGDMPAELESEYLAKNLPKEKSKYIVIDDAMHFSFRPNCKPNAIALIEKNNPKGGVICKDGGDRSREEIHNEILNHILIFFQQVFPK
;
A
#
# COMPACT_ATOMS: atom_id res chain seq x y z
N MET A 1 -17.13 21.18 -0.84
CA MET A 1 -15.78 21.01 -0.28
C MET A 1 -14.83 21.84 -1.15
N LYS A 2 -14.15 22.85 -0.61
CA LYS A 2 -13.21 23.67 -1.42
C LYS A 2 -11.96 22.84 -1.71
N SER A 3 -11.53 22.80 -2.96
CA SER A 3 -10.31 22.11 -3.38
C SER A 3 -9.10 22.88 -2.85
N TYR A 4 -8.20 22.22 -2.11
CA TYR A 4 -6.94 22.83 -1.67
C TYR A 4 -6.08 23.32 -2.85
N LEU A 5 -6.26 22.69 -4.02
CA LEU A 5 -5.52 23.03 -5.24
C LEU A 5 -6.08 24.26 -5.98
N GLU A 6 -7.27 24.74 -5.64
CA GLU A 6 -7.94 25.80 -6.41
C GLU A 6 -8.48 26.94 -5.53
N GLN A 7 -8.81 26.67 -4.28
CA GLN A 7 -9.57 27.61 -3.43
C GLN A 7 -9.07 27.56 -1.97
N SER A 8 -7.75 27.63 -1.79
CA SER A 8 -7.11 27.77 -0.48
C SER A 8 -5.86 28.64 -0.56
N ASP A 9 -5.45 29.21 0.57
CA ASP A 9 -4.17 29.95 0.69
C ASP A 9 -2.95 29.05 0.37
N PHE A 10 -3.14 27.73 0.34
CA PHE A 10 -2.11 26.77 -0.05
C PHE A 10 -2.04 26.53 -1.57
N ALA A 11 -3.01 26.99 -2.36
CA ALA A 11 -3.07 26.69 -3.79
C ALA A 11 -1.86 27.24 -4.56
N GLU A 12 -1.33 28.39 -4.14
CA GLU A 12 -0.11 28.99 -4.70
C GLU A 12 1.19 28.32 -4.21
N LEU A 13 1.12 27.55 -3.12
CA LEU A 13 2.26 26.86 -2.53
C LEU A 13 2.43 25.42 -3.03
N ILE A 14 1.43 24.88 -3.74
CA ILE A 14 1.42 23.50 -4.24
C ILE A 14 1.77 23.48 -5.72
N ASP A 15 2.86 22.80 -6.05
CA ASP A 15 3.18 22.48 -7.43
C ASP A 15 2.30 21.32 -7.93
N LYS A 16 1.35 21.65 -8.81
CA LYS A 16 0.36 20.71 -9.33
C LYS A 16 0.95 19.65 -10.25
N GLU A 17 2.16 19.87 -10.77
CA GLU A 17 2.87 18.92 -11.62
C GLU A 17 3.74 17.94 -10.79
N ARG A 18 3.81 18.14 -9.46
CA ARG A 18 4.62 17.32 -8.54
C ARG A 18 3.79 16.77 -7.37
N ILE A 19 2.68 16.13 -7.69
CA ILE A 19 1.81 15.47 -6.70
C ILE A 19 2.09 13.96 -6.73
N ALA A 20 2.41 13.40 -5.57
CA ALA A 20 2.51 11.95 -5.38
C ALA A 20 1.67 11.47 -4.21
N ALA A 21 1.30 10.20 -4.22
CA ALA A 21 0.57 9.55 -3.12
C ALA A 21 1.40 8.39 -2.54
N ILE A 22 1.46 8.31 -1.22
CA ILE A 22 2.13 7.21 -0.49
C ILE A 22 1.12 6.55 0.42
N GLY A 23 1.10 5.22 0.46
CA GLY A 23 0.20 4.49 1.33
C GLY A 23 0.77 3.17 1.82
N HIS A 24 0.45 2.81 3.08
CA HIS A 24 0.81 1.54 3.71
C HIS A 24 -0.38 0.59 3.79
N SER A 25 -0.17 -0.70 3.53
CA SER A 25 -1.21 -1.74 3.68
C SER A 25 -2.43 -1.46 2.79
N LEU A 26 -3.63 -1.30 3.37
CA LEU A 26 -4.83 -0.82 2.67
C LEU A 26 -4.62 0.56 2.03
N GLY A 27 -3.79 1.42 2.62
CA GLY A 27 -3.37 2.67 1.99
C GLY A 27 -2.54 2.44 0.75
N GLY A 28 -1.72 1.38 0.72
CA GLY A 28 -1.01 0.94 -0.48
C GLY A 28 -2.00 0.57 -1.58
N TRP A 29 -3.02 -0.22 -1.25
CA TRP A 29 -4.12 -0.56 -2.16
C TRP A 29 -4.81 0.71 -2.69
N SER A 30 -5.12 1.66 -1.79
CA SER A 30 -5.74 2.93 -2.18
C SER A 30 -4.88 3.77 -3.12
N VAL A 31 -3.55 3.81 -2.97
CA VAL A 31 -2.72 4.59 -3.91
C VAL A 31 -2.59 3.90 -5.27
N VAL A 32 -2.68 2.58 -5.34
CA VAL A 32 -2.76 1.84 -6.60
C VAL A 32 -4.08 2.13 -7.32
N GLU A 33 -5.21 2.20 -6.60
CA GLU A 33 -6.50 2.65 -7.17
C GLU A 33 -6.41 4.03 -7.83
N LEU A 34 -5.67 4.98 -7.22
CA LEU A 34 -5.49 6.34 -7.77
C LEU A 34 -4.80 6.36 -9.14
N THR A 35 -4.13 5.28 -9.56
CA THR A 35 -3.53 5.19 -10.89
C THR A 35 -4.54 4.78 -11.97
N GLY A 36 -5.79 4.49 -11.60
CA GLY A 36 -6.79 3.89 -12.48
C GLY A 36 -6.62 2.37 -12.63
N ALA A 37 -5.81 1.73 -11.77
CA ALA A 37 -5.82 0.28 -11.65
C ALA A 37 -7.25 -0.20 -11.36
N ARG A 38 -7.64 -1.36 -11.89
CA ARG A 38 -8.99 -1.90 -11.72
C ARG A 38 -8.97 -3.02 -10.70
N PHE A 39 -9.48 -2.75 -9.51
CA PHE A 39 -9.86 -3.82 -8.60
C PHE A 39 -11.12 -4.52 -9.10
N ASN A 40 -11.16 -5.82 -8.84
CA ASN A 40 -12.26 -6.70 -9.17
C ASN A 40 -12.54 -7.57 -7.95
N SER A 41 -13.61 -7.24 -7.25
CA SER A 41 -14.08 -7.96 -6.07
C SER A 41 -14.28 -9.46 -6.33
N ASP A 42 -14.76 -9.85 -7.52
CA ASP A 42 -15.01 -11.26 -7.84
C ASP A 42 -13.71 -12.01 -8.14
N LEU A 43 -12.72 -11.31 -8.71
CA LEU A 43 -11.38 -11.84 -8.91
C LEU A 43 -10.75 -12.19 -7.56
N LEU A 44 -10.80 -11.28 -6.58
CA LEU A 44 -10.28 -11.55 -5.25
C LEU A 44 -11.04 -12.71 -4.58
N VAL A 45 -12.37 -12.73 -4.64
CA VAL A 45 -13.18 -13.85 -4.10
C VAL A 45 -12.78 -15.19 -4.73
N THR A 46 -12.49 -15.19 -6.02
CA THR A 46 -12.05 -16.40 -6.72
C THR A 46 -10.64 -16.81 -6.31
N ASP A 47 -9.71 -15.87 -6.22
CA ASP A 47 -8.32 -16.12 -5.81
C ASP A 47 -8.25 -16.66 -4.37
N CYS A 48 -9.11 -16.16 -3.48
CA CYS A 48 -9.22 -16.65 -2.11
C CYS A 48 -9.67 -18.11 -1.99
N LYS A 49 -10.22 -18.73 -3.03
CA LYS A 49 -10.51 -20.18 -3.00
C LYS A 49 -9.24 -21.02 -2.95
N THR A 50 -8.15 -20.53 -3.56
CA THR A 50 -6.84 -21.20 -3.61
C THR A 50 -5.83 -20.63 -2.63
N ASN A 51 -5.95 -19.35 -2.26
CA ASN A 51 -5.03 -18.65 -1.35
C ASN A 51 -5.69 -18.31 -0.01
N GLN A 52 -6.46 -19.24 0.56
CA GLN A 52 -7.24 -19.04 1.80
C GLN A 52 -6.39 -18.58 3.00
N ILE A 53 -5.09 -18.85 2.97
CA ILE A 53 -4.17 -18.45 4.03
C ILE A 53 -4.00 -16.93 4.08
N LEU A 54 -4.10 -16.23 2.95
CA LEU A 54 -3.82 -14.79 2.89
C LEU A 54 -4.74 -14.00 3.82
N ALA A 55 -4.18 -13.07 4.61
CA ALA A 55 -4.98 -12.22 5.50
C ALA A 55 -6.07 -11.43 4.77
N SER A 56 -5.82 -11.05 3.52
CA SER A 56 -6.79 -10.40 2.63
C SER A 56 -8.08 -11.22 2.46
N CYS A 57 -8.00 -12.55 2.48
CA CYS A 57 -9.14 -13.46 2.36
C CYS A 57 -9.99 -13.57 3.63
N ASN A 58 -9.41 -13.21 4.78
CA ASN A 58 -10.11 -13.24 6.08
C ASN A 58 -10.93 -11.97 6.34
N ILE A 59 -10.67 -10.89 5.61
CA ILE A 59 -11.29 -9.57 5.83
C ILE A 59 -12.30 -9.16 4.73
N LEU A 60 -12.66 -10.08 3.81
CA LEU A 60 -13.56 -9.76 2.69
C LEU A 60 -14.89 -9.16 3.14
N SER A 61 -15.50 -9.74 4.18
CA SER A 61 -16.80 -9.27 4.70
C SER A 61 -16.69 -7.87 5.32
N GLU A 62 -15.59 -7.62 6.04
CA GLU A 62 -15.31 -6.35 6.72
C GLU A 62 -15.08 -5.22 5.70
N LEU A 63 -14.47 -5.55 4.56
CA LEU A 63 -14.31 -4.66 3.41
C LEU A 63 -15.56 -4.55 2.54
N GLY A 64 -16.62 -5.32 2.82
CA GLY A 64 -17.86 -5.33 2.04
C GLY A 64 -17.75 -6.03 0.69
N ILE A 65 -16.69 -6.79 0.45
CA ILE A 65 -16.45 -7.55 -0.78
C ILE A 65 -17.47 -8.69 -0.86
N GLY A 66 -18.17 -8.79 -1.99
CA GLY A 66 -19.25 -9.77 -2.19
C GLY A 66 -20.56 -9.46 -1.45
N LYS A 67 -20.68 -8.28 -0.82
CA LYS A 67 -21.87 -7.95 0.01
C LYS A 67 -23.12 -7.59 -0.80
N ASN A 68 -22.98 -6.72 -1.81
CA ASN A 68 -24.05 -6.36 -2.76
C ASN A 68 -23.48 -5.58 -3.95
N GLU A 69 -24.28 -5.45 -5.01
CA GLU A 69 -23.93 -4.75 -6.26
C GLU A 69 -23.56 -3.26 -6.06
N ILE A 70 -24.16 -2.57 -5.09
CA ILE A 70 -23.87 -1.14 -4.85
C ILE A 70 -22.46 -0.98 -4.28
N ILE A 71 -22.04 -1.85 -3.36
CA ILE A 71 -20.69 -1.82 -2.79
C ILE A 71 -19.69 -2.30 -3.84
N LYS A 72 -20.01 -3.38 -4.57
CA LYS A 72 -19.20 -3.87 -5.68
C LYS A 72 -18.91 -2.77 -6.71
N ALA A 73 -19.94 -2.03 -7.14
CA ALA A 73 -19.77 -0.93 -8.09
C ALA A 73 -18.87 0.20 -7.58
N LYS A 74 -18.75 0.39 -6.25
CA LYS A 74 -17.82 1.36 -5.65
C LYS A 74 -16.39 0.82 -5.59
N LEU A 75 -16.22 -0.45 -5.21
CA LEU A 75 -14.92 -1.09 -5.09
C LEU A 75 -14.28 -1.37 -6.45
N ASP A 76 -15.09 -1.73 -7.44
CA ASP A 76 -14.62 -2.10 -8.78
C ASP A 76 -14.65 -0.90 -9.76
N GLY A 77 -14.97 0.29 -9.26
CA GLY A 77 -15.08 1.51 -10.04
C GLY A 77 -13.73 2.06 -10.51
N ASP A 78 -13.76 3.02 -11.43
CA ASP A 78 -12.56 3.80 -11.76
C ASP A 78 -12.31 4.88 -10.71
N LEU A 79 -11.28 4.68 -9.88
CA LEU A 79 -10.87 5.62 -8.84
C LEU A 79 -9.63 6.42 -9.24
N GLY A 80 -9.24 6.38 -10.52
CA GLY A 80 -8.07 7.08 -11.03
C GLY A 80 -8.13 8.60 -10.86
N ASP A 81 -7.00 9.19 -10.48
CA ASP A 81 -6.85 10.64 -10.30
C ASP A 81 -5.66 11.18 -11.10
N GLN A 82 -5.96 11.90 -12.19
CA GLN A 82 -4.97 12.45 -13.12
C GLN A 82 -4.01 13.47 -12.49
N ARG A 83 -4.32 13.95 -11.28
CA ARG A 83 -3.44 14.86 -10.53
C ARG A 83 -2.26 14.10 -9.93
N VAL A 84 -2.42 12.82 -9.62
CA VAL A 84 -1.35 11.99 -9.06
C VAL A 84 -0.35 11.63 -10.17
N LYS A 85 0.90 12.08 -10.01
CA LYS A 85 1.98 11.91 -10.99
C LYS A 85 2.94 10.78 -10.64
N ALA A 86 2.89 10.27 -9.41
CA ALA A 86 3.61 9.07 -8.99
C ALA A 86 3.00 8.48 -7.71
N ILE A 87 3.22 7.19 -7.48
CA ILE A 87 2.76 6.51 -6.26
C ILE A 87 3.87 5.71 -5.57
N ILE A 88 3.73 5.54 -4.26
CA ILE A 88 4.56 4.66 -3.46
C ILE A 88 3.66 3.74 -2.63
N SER A 89 3.71 2.45 -2.92
CA SER A 89 3.01 1.41 -2.18
C SER A 89 3.95 0.77 -1.17
N LEU A 90 3.56 0.82 0.11
CA LEU A 90 4.32 0.26 1.22
C LEU A 90 3.58 -0.97 1.76
N ASP A 91 4.14 -2.14 1.54
CA ASP A 91 3.69 -3.44 2.02
C ASP A 91 2.18 -3.65 1.92
N LEU A 92 1.69 -3.57 0.68
CA LEU A 92 0.28 -3.63 0.33
C LEU A 92 -0.31 -5.03 0.55
N ALA A 93 -1.61 -5.08 0.82
CA ALA A 93 -2.44 -6.29 0.76
C ALA A 93 -3.55 -6.17 -0.30
N LEU A 94 -4.26 -7.27 -0.61
CA LEU A 94 -5.37 -7.33 -1.57
C LEU A 94 -4.94 -7.19 -3.03
N THR A 95 -3.64 -7.33 -3.32
CA THR A 95 -3.08 -7.10 -4.66
C THR A 95 -3.73 -7.97 -5.71
N ARG A 96 -4.07 -9.20 -5.31
CA ARG A 96 -4.62 -10.23 -6.19
C ARG A 96 -6.05 -9.95 -6.63
N GLY A 97 -6.68 -8.92 -6.07
CA GLY A 97 -7.94 -8.37 -6.57
C GLY A 97 -7.78 -7.39 -7.72
N PHE A 98 -6.56 -6.90 -8.01
CA PHE A 98 -6.33 -6.06 -9.18
C PHE A 98 -6.21 -6.89 -10.46
N SER A 99 -6.83 -6.40 -11.53
CA SER A 99 -6.64 -6.96 -12.87
C SER A 99 -5.21 -6.72 -13.35
N SER A 100 -4.49 -7.80 -13.69
CA SER A 100 -3.15 -7.73 -14.28
C SER A 100 -3.08 -6.88 -15.55
N GLN A 101 -4.15 -6.89 -16.36
CA GLN A 101 -4.26 -6.05 -17.54
C GLN A 101 -4.34 -4.56 -17.18
N SER A 102 -5.03 -4.20 -16.10
CA SER A 102 -5.08 -2.81 -15.66
C SER A 102 -3.77 -2.34 -15.04
N LEU A 103 -3.10 -3.21 -14.28
CA LEU A 103 -1.79 -2.94 -13.70
C LEU A 103 -0.74 -2.69 -14.78
N SER A 104 -0.76 -3.45 -15.88
CA SER A 104 0.18 -3.28 -16.98
C SER A 104 -0.05 -2.02 -17.83
N MET A 105 -1.18 -1.33 -17.63
CA MET A 105 -1.48 -0.05 -18.28
C MET A 105 -1.09 1.16 -17.42
N ILE A 106 -0.62 0.97 -16.18
CA ILE A 106 -0.19 2.05 -15.30
C ILE A 106 1.02 2.77 -15.92
N ASN A 107 0.86 4.05 -16.20
CA ASN A 107 1.85 4.84 -16.96
C ASN A 107 2.63 5.87 -16.12
N ILE A 108 2.31 5.99 -14.83
CA ILE A 108 3.03 6.85 -13.88
C ILE A 108 4.09 6.06 -13.09
N PRO A 109 5.19 6.72 -12.68
CA PRO A 109 6.20 6.08 -11.84
C PRO A 109 5.63 5.49 -10.55
N THR A 110 6.01 4.25 -10.23
CA THR A 110 5.51 3.50 -9.08
C THR A 110 6.67 2.86 -8.32
N LEU A 111 6.79 3.17 -7.03
CA LEU A 111 7.69 2.47 -6.12
C LEU A 111 6.89 1.50 -5.26
N VAL A 112 7.31 0.24 -5.20
CA VAL A 112 6.74 -0.80 -4.34
C VAL A 112 7.81 -1.24 -3.35
N ILE A 113 7.53 -1.08 -2.05
CA ILE A 113 8.43 -1.53 -0.97
C ILE A 113 7.69 -2.57 -0.14
N ALA A 114 8.22 -3.79 -0.04
CA ALA A 114 7.64 -4.88 0.75
C ALA A 114 8.37 -5.07 2.08
N ALA A 115 7.66 -5.65 3.06
CA ALA A 115 8.26 -6.30 4.22
C ALA A 115 8.89 -7.64 3.80
N GLY A 116 10.09 -7.94 4.30
CA GLY A 116 10.75 -9.23 4.11
C GLY A 116 10.30 -10.32 5.10
N VAL A 117 9.76 -9.92 6.25
CA VAL A 117 9.30 -10.84 7.31
C VAL A 117 7.77 -10.91 7.33
N ASP A 118 7.23 -12.07 6.97
CA ASP A 118 5.79 -12.34 7.06
C ASP A 118 5.36 -12.62 8.51
N VAL A 119 4.41 -11.81 9.01
CA VAL A 119 3.86 -11.92 10.37
C VAL A 119 2.33 -11.90 10.40
N GLY A 120 1.69 -12.17 9.29
CA GLY A 120 0.23 -12.05 9.19
C GLY A 120 -0.33 -12.63 7.92
N ASP A 121 0.27 -13.69 7.40
CA ASP A 121 -0.12 -14.33 6.16
C ASP A 121 -0.19 -13.32 4.99
N MET A 122 0.81 -12.45 4.92
CA MET A 122 1.02 -11.47 3.86
C MET A 122 2.42 -11.66 3.24
N PRO A 123 2.72 -12.84 2.68
CA PRO A 123 4.01 -13.09 2.06
C PRO A 123 4.19 -12.12 0.87
N ALA A 124 5.34 -11.45 0.83
CA ALA A 124 5.63 -10.44 -0.18
C ALA A 124 5.43 -10.98 -1.60
N GLU A 125 5.76 -12.25 -1.83
CA GLU A 125 5.65 -12.91 -3.14
C GLU A 125 4.21 -12.94 -3.67
N LEU A 126 3.23 -13.09 -2.78
CA LEU A 126 1.82 -13.20 -3.17
C LEU A 126 1.11 -11.85 -3.21
N GLU A 127 1.68 -10.82 -2.57
CA GLU A 127 1.11 -9.48 -2.48
C GLU A 127 2.01 -8.45 -3.22
N SER A 128 2.94 -7.79 -2.53
CA SER A 128 3.75 -6.70 -3.09
C SER A 128 4.57 -7.09 -4.34
N GLU A 129 5.14 -8.29 -4.39
CA GLU A 129 5.85 -8.79 -5.57
C GLU A 129 4.87 -9.11 -6.72
N TYR A 130 3.66 -9.59 -6.42
CA TYR A 130 2.61 -9.77 -7.42
C TYR A 130 2.25 -8.43 -8.08
N LEU A 131 2.16 -7.34 -7.31
CA LEU A 131 1.97 -5.99 -7.86
C LEU A 131 3.11 -5.68 -8.83
N ALA A 132 4.35 -5.74 -8.34
CA ALA A 132 5.54 -5.39 -9.10
C ALA A 132 5.67 -6.18 -10.41
N LYS A 133 5.34 -7.48 -10.41
CA LYS A 133 5.38 -8.35 -11.59
C LYS A 133 4.39 -7.94 -12.69
N ASN A 134 3.28 -7.29 -12.33
CA ASN A 134 2.24 -6.88 -13.26
C ASN A 134 2.34 -5.40 -13.68
N LEU A 135 3.26 -4.63 -13.11
CA LEU A 135 3.54 -3.24 -13.51
C LEU A 135 4.52 -3.18 -14.70
N PRO A 136 4.49 -2.11 -15.51
CA PRO A 136 5.52 -1.87 -16.51
C PRO A 136 6.90 -1.67 -15.86
N LYS A 137 7.90 -2.45 -16.28
CA LYS A 137 9.24 -2.49 -15.66
C LYS A 137 9.96 -1.15 -15.76
N GLU A 138 9.74 -0.41 -16.82
CA GLU A 138 10.30 0.91 -17.09
C GLU A 138 9.67 2.02 -16.25
N LYS A 139 8.53 1.75 -15.62
CA LYS A 139 7.80 2.69 -14.73
C LYS A 139 7.83 2.26 -13.26
N SER A 140 8.38 1.10 -12.95
CA SER A 140 8.28 0.54 -11.60
C SER A 140 9.63 0.16 -11.00
N LYS A 141 9.72 0.30 -9.67
CA LYS A 141 10.82 -0.22 -8.87
C LYS A 141 10.26 -1.02 -7.71
N TYR A 142 10.82 -2.20 -7.48
CA TYR A 142 10.45 -3.08 -6.38
C TYR A 142 11.64 -3.27 -5.44
N ILE A 143 11.36 -3.20 -4.13
CA ILE A 143 12.35 -3.33 -3.06
C ILE A 143 11.72 -4.17 -1.95
N VAL A 144 12.51 -5.05 -1.33
CA VAL A 144 12.16 -5.75 -0.10
C VAL A 144 13.07 -5.21 1.01
N ILE A 145 12.49 -4.88 2.16
CA ILE A 145 13.26 -4.57 3.37
C ILE A 145 13.31 -5.86 4.20
N ASP A 146 14.42 -6.58 4.09
CA ASP A 146 14.55 -7.98 4.55
C ASP A 146 14.15 -8.18 6.02
N ASP A 147 14.45 -7.21 6.88
CA ASP A 147 14.19 -7.26 8.32
C ASP A 147 12.96 -6.43 8.76
N ALA A 148 12.20 -5.87 7.82
CA ALA A 148 10.92 -5.27 8.11
C ALA A 148 9.82 -6.34 8.08
N MET A 149 8.89 -6.22 9.01
CA MET A 149 7.57 -6.85 8.93
C MET A 149 6.46 -5.83 8.68
N HIS A 150 5.23 -6.28 8.42
CA HIS A 150 4.09 -5.41 8.06
C HIS A 150 3.90 -4.17 8.95
N PHE A 151 4.12 -4.29 10.25
CA PHE A 151 3.93 -3.19 11.20
C PHE A 151 5.14 -2.25 11.34
N SER A 152 6.28 -2.56 10.71
CA SER A 152 7.49 -1.72 10.78
C SER A 152 7.28 -0.36 10.11
N PHE A 153 6.33 -0.25 9.17
CA PHE A 153 5.95 1.01 8.51
C PHE A 153 5.11 1.94 9.39
N ARG A 154 4.69 1.51 10.59
CA ARG A 154 3.93 2.33 11.54
C ARG A 154 4.87 3.26 12.31
N PRO A 155 4.38 4.36 12.92
CA PRO A 155 5.17 5.15 13.86
C PRO A 155 5.72 4.32 15.04
N ASN A 156 6.76 4.84 15.69
CA ASN A 156 7.29 4.27 16.93
C ASN A 156 6.21 4.21 18.01
N CYS A 157 6.11 3.05 18.67
CA CYS A 157 5.25 2.92 19.83
C CYS A 157 5.83 3.66 21.04
N LYS A 158 4.94 4.19 21.89
CA LYS A 158 5.34 4.77 23.18
C LYS A 158 5.90 3.69 24.11
N PRO A 159 6.75 4.05 25.09
CA PRO A 159 7.15 3.13 26.15
C PRO A 159 5.94 2.44 26.78
N ASN A 160 6.08 1.15 27.12
CA ASN A 160 5.03 0.28 27.68
C ASN A 160 3.79 0.03 26.79
N ALA A 161 3.79 0.43 25.52
CA ALA A 161 2.64 0.21 24.63
C ALA A 161 2.28 -1.27 24.46
N ILE A 162 3.27 -2.17 24.31
CA ILE A 162 3.05 -3.62 24.16
C ILE A 162 2.21 -4.15 25.33
N ALA A 163 2.68 -3.91 26.56
CA ALA A 163 1.99 -4.37 27.77
C ALA A 163 0.58 -3.77 27.90
N LEU A 164 0.38 -2.53 27.48
CA LEU A 164 -0.95 -1.90 27.51
C LEU A 164 -1.90 -2.48 26.46
N ILE A 165 -1.43 -2.74 25.25
CA ILE A 165 -2.23 -3.33 24.17
C ILE A 165 -2.62 -4.76 24.53
N GLU A 166 -1.67 -5.55 25.02
CA GLU A 166 -1.90 -6.96 25.35
C GLU A 166 -2.90 -7.17 26.50
N LYS A 167 -3.11 -6.17 27.37
CA LYS A 167 -4.16 -6.21 28.40
C LYS A 167 -5.57 -6.34 27.82
N ASN A 168 -5.82 -5.73 26.67
CA ASN A 168 -7.15 -5.68 26.05
C ASN A 168 -7.25 -6.51 24.77
N ASN A 169 -6.11 -6.77 24.13
CA ASN A 169 -6.01 -7.52 22.89
C ASN A 169 -4.79 -8.45 22.94
N PRO A 170 -4.94 -9.69 23.44
CA PRO A 170 -3.84 -10.66 23.48
C PRO A 170 -3.16 -10.78 22.12
N LYS A 171 -1.82 -10.80 22.11
CA LYS A 171 -0.95 -10.78 20.90
C LYS A 171 -1.00 -9.48 20.06
N GLY A 172 -1.86 -8.52 20.38
CA GLY A 172 -1.92 -7.23 19.69
C GLY A 172 -0.65 -6.39 19.81
N GLY A 173 0.24 -6.70 20.76
CA GLY A 173 1.55 -6.06 20.91
C GLY A 173 2.47 -6.18 19.69
N VAL A 174 2.18 -7.09 18.76
CA VAL A 174 2.92 -7.25 17.49
C VAL A 174 3.01 -5.96 16.66
N ILE A 175 2.03 -5.05 16.78
CA ILE A 175 2.06 -3.74 16.09
C ILE A 175 3.26 -2.85 16.49
N CYS A 176 3.86 -3.12 17.65
CA CYS A 176 5.00 -2.39 18.20
C CYS A 176 6.33 -3.13 18.05
N LYS A 177 6.36 -4.23 17.31
CA LYS A 177 7.57 -5.02 17.05
C LYS A 177 8.03 -4.79 15.60
N ASP A 178 9.24 -5.20 15.28
CA ASP A 178 9.78 -5.23 13.91
C ASP A 178 10.25 -6.66 13.54
N GLY A 179 10.70 -6.86 12.29
CA GLY A 179 10.99 -8.21 11.75
C GLY A 179 12.36 -8.77 12.12
N GLY A 180 13.30 -7.93 12.52
CA GLY A 180 14.66 -8.31 12.93
C GLY A 180 15.18 -7.48 14.10
N ASP A 181 16.50 -7.38 14.19
CA ASP A 181 17.19 -6.74 15.32
C ASP A 181 17.37 -5.23 15.19
N ARG A 182 17.23 -4.67 13.97
CA ARG A 182 17.30 -3.22 13.77
C ARG A 182 16.12 -2.52 14.44
N SER A 183 16.38 -1.31 14.90
CA SER A 183 15.32 -0.43 15.36
C SER A 183 14.40 -0.01 14.21
N ARG A 184 13.13 0.22 14.52
CA ARG A 184 12.17 0.83 13.60
C ARG A 184 12.66 2.15 12.97
N GLU A 185 13.44 2.92 13.72
CA GLU A 185 14.03 4.16 13.20
C GLU A 185 15.05 3.89 12.08
N GLU A 186 15.89 2.88 12.23
CA GLU A 186 16.82 2.45 11.17
C GLU A 186 16.07 1.96 9.92
N ILE A 187 15.01 1.16 10.12
CA ILE A 187 14.12 0.72 9.03
C ILE A 187 13.48 1.94 8.33
N HIS A 188 12.97 2.91 9.10
CA HIS A 188 12.37 4.14 8.55
C HIS A 188 13.37 4.98 7.77
N ASN A 189 14.60 5.09 8.24
CA ASN A 189 15.66 5.83 7.55
C ASN A 189 16.00 5.17 6.20
N GLU A 190 16.03 3.85 6.12
CA GLU A 190 16.21 3.13 4.84
C GLU A 190 15.04 3.37 3.89
N ILE A 191 13.79 3.21 4.36
CA ILE A 191 12.59 3.47 3.57
C ILE A 191 12.59 4.92 3.05
N LEU A 192 12.90 5.88 3.92
CA LEU A 192 12.99 7.30 3.57
C LEU A 192 14.03 7.54 2.48
N ASN A 193 15.22 6.92 2.58
CA ASN A 193 16.24 7.02 1.55
C ASN A 193 15.73 6.52 0.19
N HIS A 194 15.03 5.39 0.14
CA HIS A 194 14.43 4.89 -1.10
C HIS A 194 13.38 5.84 -1.67
N ILE A 195 12.52 6.40 -0.82
CA ILE A 195 11.48 7.37 -1.21
C ILE A 195 12.12 8.66 -1.77
N LEU A 196 13.14 9.20 -1.11
CA LEU A 196 13.83 10.41 -1.55
C LEU A 196 14.54 10.22 -2.88
N ILE A 197 15.23 9.08 -3.07
CA ILE A 197 15.87 8.73 -4.35
C ILE A 197 14.82 8.64 -5.46
N PHE A 198 13.70 7.98 -5.19
CA PHE A 198 12.60 7.86 -6.15
C PHE A 198 12.03 9.24 -6.54
N PHE A 199 11.75 10.11 -5.57
CA PHE A 199 11.25 11.45 -5.87
C PHE A 199 12.25 12.31 -6.64
N GLN A 200 13.55 12.20 -6.38
CA GLN A 200 14.57 12.89 -7.17
C GLN A 200 14.58 12.46 -8.64
N GLN A 201 14.27 11.19 -8.93
CA GLN A 201 14.20 10.67 -10.29
C GLN A 201 12.91 11.09 -11.01
N VAL A 202 11.79 11.09 -10.29
CA VAL A 202 10.46 11.36 -10.83
C VAL A 202 10.18 12.85 -10.99
N PHE A 203 10.65 13.66 -10.05
CA PHE A 203 10.46 15.11 -10.01
C PHE A 203 11.81 15.83 -9.98
N PRO A 204 12.58 15.78 -11.09
CA PRO A 204 13.84 16.52 -11.17
C PRO A 204 13.58 18.03 -11.00
N LYS A 205 14.60 18.72 -10.47
CA LYS A 205 14.58 20.19 -10.31
C LYS A 205 14.58 20.92 -11.65
#